data_AF-A0A2A3TCG2-F1
#
_entry.id   AF-A0A2A3TCG2-F1
#
_cell.length_a   1.000
_cell.length_b   1.000
_cell.length_c   1.000
_cell.angle_alpha   90.00
_cell.angle_beta   90.00
_cell.angle_gamma   90.00
#
_symmetry.space_group_name_H-M   'P 1'
#
loop_
_entity.id
_entity.type
_entity.pdbx_description
1 polymer ?
#
loop_
_entity_poly.entity_id
_entity_poly.type
_entity_poly.pdbx_seq_one_letter_code
_entity_poly.pdbx_strand_id
1 'polypeptide(L)'
;MKKRIIFRSWFYFRTGWSTYFAFILGAVNTLTLTYYLAIEEVPILKEVFPTFLSYVIVAILIIIPTLTSVGYVHFKKSGSYKAEADIGVEANPHFYRLIQTTEITLPLYIQILDILTKLSTNEKLSDEEIEKISKTKSDIQDYMTKKTLK
;
A
#
# COMPACT_ATOMS: atom_id res chain seq x y z
N MET A 1 -21.46 9.45 9.78
CA MET A 1 -21.30 8.79 8.46
C MET A 1 -21.70 9.65 7.26
N LYS A 2 -22.83 10.39 7.28
CA LYS A 2 -23.26 11.28 6.16
C LYS A 2 -22.29 12.42 5.78
N LYS A 3 -21.49 12.92 6.73
CA LYS A 3 -20.61 14.12 6.57
C LYS A 3 -19.50 14.02 5.51
N ARG A 4 -19.31 12.86 4.84
CA ARG A 4 -18.26 12.70 3.80
C ARG A 4 -18.75 11.94 2.56
N ILE A 5 -20.06 11.85 2.32
CA ILE A 5 -20.57 11.02 1.22
C ILE A 5 -20.05 11.48 -0.14
N ILE A 6 -19.99 12.80 -0.39
CA ILE A 6 -19.46 13.38 -1.63
C ILE A 6 -17.98 13.02 -1.79
N PHE A 7 -17.16 13.22 -0.75
CA PHE A 7 -15.73 12.89 -0.81
C PHE A 7 -15.49 11.39 -1.03
N ARG A 8 -16.30 10.53 -0.42
CA ARG A 8 -16.22 9.08 -0.63
C ARG A 8 -16.64 8.68 -2.03
N SER A 9 -17.75 9.22 -2.53
CA SER A 9 -18.20 8.99 -3.90
C SER A 9 -17.18 9.48 -4.92
N TRP A 10 -16.60 10.67 -4.72
CA TRP A 10 -15.53 11.18 -5.56
C TRP A 10 -14.28 10.31 -5.51
N PHE A 11 -13.90 9.82 -4.33
CA PHE A 11 -12.79 8.88 -4.18
C PHE A 11 -13.05 7.56 -4.93
N TYR A 12 -14.27 7.00 -4.86
CA TYR A 12 -14.63 5.80 -5.60
C TYR A 12 -14.63 6.06 -7.11
N PHE A 13 -15.18 7.18 -7.55
CA PHE A 13 -15.19 7.57 -8.95
C PHE A 13 -13.76 7.72 -9.50
N ARG A 14 -12.90 8.51 -8.84
CA ARG A 14 -11.52 8.72 -9.32
C ARG A 14 -10.74 7.40 -9.35
N THR A 15 -10.93 6.53 -8.36
CA THR A 15 -10.26 5.23 -8.30
C THR A 15 -10.76 4.33 -9.43
N GLY A 16 -12.07 4.28 -9.65
CA GLY A 16 -12.67 3.57 -10.78
C GLY A 16 -12.07 4.02 -12.11
N TRP A 17 -12.04 5.34 -12.31
CA TRP A 17 -11.48 5.95 -13.51
C TRP A 17 -9.97 5.68 -13.67
N SER A 18 -9.15 6.03 -12.68
CA SER A 18 -7.69 5.96 -12.80
C SER A 18 -7.16 4.55 -12.84
N THR A 19 -7.77 3.63 -12.09
CA THR A 19 -7.24 2.26 -11.94
C THR A 19 -7.74 1.32 -13.04
N TYR A 20 -8.98 1.49 -13.52
CA TYR A 20 -9.56 0.55 -14.48
C TYR A 20 -9.77 1.16 -15.87
N PHE A 21 -10.36 2.36 -15.97
CA PHE A 21 -10.71 2.94 -17.27
C PHE A 21 -9.52 3.60 -17.98
N ALA A 22 -8.66 4.31 -17.24
CA ALA A 22 -7.55 5.06 -17.84
C ALA A 22 -6.60 4.14 -18.62
N PHE A 23 -6.33 2.93 -18.10
CA PHE A 23 -5.51 1.94 -18.80
C PHE A 23 -6.15 1.49 -20.12
N ILE A 24 -7.44 1.12 -20.11
CA ILE A 24 -8.14 0.63 -21.30
C ILE A 24 -8.25 1.75 -22.36
N LEU A 25 -8.70 2.93 -21.95
CA LEU A 25 -8.84 4.07 -22.84
C LEU A 25 -7.48 4.51 -23.41
N GLY A 26 -6.45 4.54 -22.56
CA GLY A 26 -5.09 4.83 -22.97
C GLY A 26 -4.57 3.80 -23.98
N ALA A 27 -4.70 2.50 -23.68
CA ALA A 27 -4.26 1.43 -24.56
C ALA A 27 -4.97 1.47 -25.92
N VAL A 28 -6.31 1.58 -25.95
CA VAL A 28 -7.08 1.67 -27.19
C VAL A 28 -6.65 2.89 -28.00
N ASN A 29 -6.52 4.05 -27.36
CA ASN A 29 -6.11 5.28 -28.05
C ASN A 29 -4.68 5.17 -28.59
N THR A 30 -3.73 4.70 -27.79
CA THR A 30 -2.34 4.52 -28.21
C THR A 30 -2.23 3.51 -29.35
N LEU A 31 -2.90 2.36 -29.29
CA LEU A 31 -2.90 1.38 -30.38
C LEU A 31 -3.49 1.98 -31.66
N THR A 32 -4.62 2.67 -31.55
CA THR A 32 -5.31 3.30 -32.68
C THR A 32 -4.44 4.38 -33.32
N LEU A 33 -3.94 5.35 -32.55
CA LEU A 33 -3.12 6.44 -33.06
C LEU A 33 -1.80 5.93 -33.64
N THR A 34 -1.13 4.99 -32.96
CA THR A 34 0.15 4.44 -33.47
C THR A 34 -0.07 3.75 -34.81
N TYR A 35 -1.16 3.00 -34.96
CA TYR A 35 -1.42 2.33 -36.23
C TYR A 35 -1.76 3.33 -37.35
N TYR A 36 -2.82 4.12 -37.16
CA TYR A 36 -3.34 4.96 -38.23
C TYR A 36 -2.48 6.19 -38.54
N LEU A 37 -1.70 6.70 -37.57
CA LEU A 37 -0.86 7.88 -37.80
C LEU A 37 0.60 7.54 -38.10
N ALA A 38 1.09 6.35 -37.73
CA ALA A 38 2.50 5.99 -37.92
C ALA A 38 2.68 4.74 -38.79
N ILE A 39 2.07 3.61 -38.44
CA ILE A 39 2.29 2.35 -39.15
C ILE A 39 1.74 2.42 -40.57
N GLU A 40 0.53 2.96 -40.75
CA GLU A 40 -0.11 3.07 -42.05
C GLU A 40 0.63 3.99 -43.02
N GLU A 41 1.28 5.03 -42.49
CA GLU A 41 1.97 6.06 -43.28
C GLU A 41 3.43 5.70 -43.61
N VAL A 42 4.01 4.68 -42.95
CA VAL A 42 5.38 4.22 -43.19
C VAL A 42 5.37 2.89 -43.94
N PRO A 43 5.78 2.85 -45.24
CA PRO A 43 5.63 1.67 -46.09
C PRO A 43 6.22 0.38 -45.49
N ILE A 44 7.42 0.45 -44.92
CA ILE A 44 8.10 -0.69 -44.30
C ILE A 44 7.30 -1.25 -43.11
N LEU A 45 6.66 -0.37 -42.32
CA LEU A 45 5.85 -0.81 -41.17
C LEU A 45 4.51 -1.40 -41.62
N LYS A 46 3.88 -0.82 -42.66
CA LYS A 46 2.63 -1.34 -43.24
C LYS A 46 2.81 -2.69 -43.92
N GLU A 47 3.98 -2.97 -44.49
CA GLU A 47 4.31 -4.31 -45.00
C GLU A 47 4.36 -5.36 -43.89
N VAL A 48 4.95 -5.01 -42.74
CA VAL A 48 5.02 -5.91 -41.58
C VAL A 48 3.67 -6.06 -40.88
N PHE A 49 2.90 -4.98 -40.79
CA PHE A 49 1.59 -4.92 -40.13
C PHE A 49 0.51 -4.40 -41.09
N PRO A 50 0.00 -5.27 -41.99
CA PRO A 50 -0.90 -4.85 -43.06
C PRO A 50 -2.31 -4.47 -42.58
N THR A 51 -2.70 -4.90 -41.37
CA THR A 51 -4.01 -4.58 -40.80
C THR A 51 -3.88 -4.16 -39.33
N PHE A 52 -4.81 -3.32 -38.88
CA PHE A 52 -4.91 -2.91 -37.48
C PHE A 52 -4.97 -4.12 -36.54
N LEU A 53 -5.76 -5.14 -36.90
CA LEU A 53 -5.91 -6.35 -36.09
C LEU A 53 -4.58 -7.12 -35.97
N SER A 54 -3.83 -7.27 -37.06
CA SER A 54 -2.52 -7.95 -37.04
C SER A 54 -1.52 -7.24 -36.12
N TYR A 55 -1.50 -5.91 -36.16
CA TYR A 55 -0.69 -5.09 -35.25
C TYR A 55 -1.11 -5.28 -33.79
N VAL A 56 -2.41 -5.17 -33.49
CA VAL A 56 -2.92 -5.27 -32.11
C VAL A 56 -2.59 -6.63 -31.49
N ILE A 57 -2.72 -7.72 -32.23
CA ILE A 57 -2.41 -9.07 -31.71
C ILE A 57 -0.93 -9.15 -31.32
N VAL A 58 -0.02 -8.73 -32.20
CA VAL A 58 1.43 -8.76 -31.91
C VAL A 58 1.78 -7.81 -30.77
N ALA A 59 1.20 -6.61 -30.75
CA ALA A 59 1.41 -5.63 -29.70
C ALA A 59 0.99 -6.19 -28.33
N ILE A 60 -0.18 -6.82 -28.21
CA ILE A 60 -0.65 -7.43 -26.96
C ILE A 60 0.30 -8.52 -26.48
N LEU A 61 0.77 -9.39 -27.39
CA LEU A 61 1.70 -10.47 -27.06
C LEU A 61 3.05 -9.98 -26.54
N ILE A 62 3.47 -8.76 -26.91
CA ILE A 62 4.73 -8.17 -26.42
C ILE A 62 4.50 -7.29 -25.19
N ILE A 63 3.47 -6.43 -25.22
CA ILE A 63 3.20 -5.43 -24.19
C ILE A 63 2.82 -6.10 -22.87
N ILE A 64 1.95 -7.13 -22.89
CA ILE A 64 1.52 -7.78 -21.64
C ILE A 64 2.72 -8.40 -20.90
N PRO A 65 3.54 -9.29 -21.49
CA PRO A 65 4.69 -9.86 -20.81
C PRO A 65 5.71 -8.80 -20.36
N THR A 66 5.93 -7.77 -21.17
CA THR A 66 6.86 -6.69 -20.84
C THR A 66 6.38 -5.90 -19.62
N LEU A 67 5.13 -5.46 -19.61
CA LEU A 67 4.56 -4.71 -18.48
C LEU A 67 4.48 -5.56 -17.22
N THR A 68 4.11 -6.85 -17.34
CA THR A 68 4.14 -7.78 -16.20
C THR A 68 5.55 -7.93 -15.64
N SER A 69 6.56 -8.05 -16.51
CA SER A 69 7.96 -8.18 -16.08
C SER A 69 8.47 -6.90 -15.40
N VAL A 70 8.17 -5.73 -15.95
CA VAL A 70 8.50 -4.43 -15.34
C VAL A 70 7.82 -4.30 -13.97
N GLY A 71 6.54 -4.62 -13.87
CA GLY A 71 5.81 -4.62 -12.61
C GLY A 71 6.43 -5.58 -11.58
N TYR A 72 6.77 -6.80 -11.99
CA TYR A 72 7.44 -7.76 -11.13
C TYR A 72 8.79 -7.22 -10.62
N VAL A 73 9.60 -6.62 -11.50
CA VAL A 73 10.89 -6.01 -11.10
C VAL A 73 10.66 -4.87 -10.11
N HIS A 74 9.69 -3.99 -10.37
CA HIS A 74 9.37 -2.88 -9.47
C HIS A 74 8.97 -3.38 -8.06
N PHE A 75 8.09 -4.38 -7.96
CA PHE A 75 7.61 -4.87 -6.68
C PHE A 75 8.57 -5.79 -5.93
N LYS A 76 9.41 -6.55 -6.64
CA LYS A 76 10.23 -7.63 -6.04
C LYS A 76 11.72 -7.39 -6.09
N LYS A 77 12.23 -6.60 -7.03
CA LYS A 77 13.66 -6.50 -7.31
C LYS A 77 14.22 -5.08 -7.23
N SER A 78 13.38 -4.03 -7.23
CA SER A 78 13.84 -2.66 -7.06
C SER A 78 13.57 -2.12 -5.65
N GLY A 79 14.36 -1.14 -5.24
CA GLY A 79 14.10 -0.38 -4.01
C GLY A 79 12.92 0.59 -4.12
N SER A 80 12.34 0.76 -5.32
CA SER A 80 11.27 1.73 -5.58
C SER A 80 10.01 1.42 -4.77
N TYR A 81 9.58 0.15 -4.75
CA TYR A 81 8.40 -0.23 -3.98
C TYR A 81 8.57 0.01 -2.48
N LYS A 82 9.78 -0.20 -1.94
CA LYS A 82 10.05 0.08 -0.52
C LYS A 82 9.86 1.58 -0.23
N ALA A 83 10.44 2.46 -1.05
CA ALA A 83 10.27 3.90 -0.89
C ALA A 83 8.80 4.34 -1.00
N GLU A 84 8.03 3.77 -1.93
CA GLU A 84 6.59 4.04 -2.05
C GLU A 84 5.81 3.57 -0.83
N ALA A 85 6.14 2.40 -0.28
CA ALA A 85 5.53 1.89 0.93
C ALA A 85 5.85 2.79 2.12
N ASP A 86 7.10 3.21 2.29
CA ASP A 86 7.54 4.10 3.37
C ASP A 86 6.77 5.43 3.31
N ILE A 87 6.70 6.07 2.12
CA ILE A 87 5.91 7.29 1.92
C ILE A 87 4.42 7.05 2.21
N GLY A 88 3.87 5.91 1.79
CA GLY A 88 2.48 5.55 2.04
C GLY A 88 2.16 5.40 3.53
N VAL A 89 3.11 4.86 4.30
CA VAL A 89 3.05 4.76 5.77
C VAL A 89 3.09 6.14 6.41
N GLU A 90 4.05 6.98 6.01
CA GLU A 90 4.22 8.34 6.53
C GLU A 90 3.02 9.24 6.23
N ALA A 91 2.47 9.12 5.02
CA ALA A 91 1.32 9.90 4.56
C ALA A 91 -0.01 9.43 5.17
N ASN A 92 -0.05 8.28 5.86
CA ASN A 92 -1.25 7.76 6.51
C ASN A 92 -1.17 7.93 8.03
N PRO A 93 -1.82 8.97 8.61
CA PRO A 93 -1.76 9.23 10.04
C PRO A 93 -2.31 8.09 10.91
N HIS A 94 -3.23 7.28 10.38
CA HIS A 94 -3.78 6.14 11.11
C HIS A 94 -2.79 4.98 11.16
N PHE A 95 -2.11 4.71 10.04
CA PHE A 95 -1.09 3.66 9.98
C PHE A 95 0.14 4.04 10.80
N TYR A 96 0.57 5.31 10.72
CA TYR A 96 1.64 5.82 11.56
C TYR A 96 1.32 5.69 13.06
N ARG A 97 0.08 5.99 13.49
CA ARG A 97 -0.37 5.76 14.88
C ARG A 97 -0.36 4.28 15.26
N LEU A 98 -0.69 3.40 14.34
CA LEU A 98 -0.67 1.96 14.59
C LEU A 98 0.76 1.50 14.89
N ILE A 99 1.74 1.92 14.09
CA ILE A 99 3.16 1.60 14.31
C ILE A 99 3.61 2.07 15.70
N GLN A 100 3.36 3.34 16.05
CA GLN A 100 3.69 3.86 17.39
C GLN A 100 3.02 3.08 18.52
N THR A 101 1.76 2.69 18.32
CA THR A 101 1.04 1.89 19.32
C THR A 101 1.66 0.51 19.46
N THR A 102 2.07 -0.13 18.36
CA THR A 102 2.78 -1.41 18.37
C THR A 102 4.14 -1.31 19.05
N GLU A 103 4.90 -0.23 18.83
CA GLU A 103 6.19 0.02 19.51
C GLU A 103 6.05 0.12 21.04
N ILE A 104 4.90 0.59 21.53
CA ILE A 104 4.60 0.62 22.98
C ILE A 104 4.05 -0.74 23.46
N THR A 105 3.24 -1.41 22.64
CA THR A 105 2.52 -2.63 23.03
C THR A 105 3.45 -3.86 23.05
N LEU A 106 4.44 -3.95 22.15
CA LEU A 106 5.37 -5.07 22.11
C LEU A 106 6.21 -5.20 23.40
N PRO A 107 6.85 -4.12 23.93
CA PRO A 107 7.52 -4.16 25.23
C PRO A 107 6.58 -4.48 26.39
N LEU A 108 5.31 -4.06 26.32
CA LEU A 108 4.31 -4.41 27.32
C LEU A 108 4.07 -5.92 27.37
N TYR A 109 3.98 -6.58 26.21
CA TYR A 109 3.83 -8.04 26.16
C TYR A 109 5.03 -8.77 26.76
N ILE A 110 6.25 -8.28 26.54
CA ILE A 110 7.45 -8.85 27.18
C ILE A 110 7.34 -8.73 28.71
N GLN A 111 6.95 -7.56 29.23
CA GLN A 111 6.79 -7.38 30.68
C GLN A 111 5.70 -8.29 31.26
N ILE A 112 4.60 -8.49 30.54
CA ILE A 112 3.55 -9.43 30.95
C ILE A 112 4.09 -10.87 30.98
N LEU A 113 4.87 -11.28 29.97
CA LEU A 113 5.49 -12.60 29.93
C LEU A 113 6.45 -12.81 31.11
N ASP A 114 7.29 -11.84 31.43
CA ASP A 114 8.21 -11.91 32.58
C ASP A 114 7.44 -12.12 33.90
N ILE A 115 6.34 -11.37 34.09
CA ILE A 115 5.47 -11.51 35.27
C ILE A 115 4.83 -12.91 35.30
N LEU A 116 4.31 -13.39 34.17
CA LEU A 116 3.70 -14.71 34.07
C LEU A 116 4.71 -15.83 34.37
N THR A 117 5.95 -15.69 33.90
CA THR A 117 7.03 -16.64 34.19
C THR A 117 7.34 -16.68 35.68
N LYS A 118 7.47 -15.52 36.34
CA LYS A 118 7.70 -15.45 37.79
C LYS A 118 6.55 -16.07 38.61
N LEU A 119 5.32 -15.77 38.22
CA LEU A 119 4.14 -16.38 38.84
C LEU A 119 4.14 -17.92 38.66
N SER A 120 4.56 -18.40 37.48
CA SER A 120 4.68 -19.84 37.21
C SER A 120 5.80 -20.53 38.00
N THR A 121 6.84 -19.80 38.43
CA THR A 121 7.93 -20.33 39.25
C THR A 121 7.71 -20.09 40.76
N ASN A 122 6.54 -19.59 41.17
CA ASN A 122 6.23 -19.14 42.54
C ASN A 122 7.20 -18.05 43.07
N GLU A 123 7.87 -17.33 42.18
CA GLU A 123 8.67 -16.16 42.55
C GLU A 123 7.74 -14.97 42.84
N LYS A 124 8.01 -14.27 43.94
CA LYS A 124 7.31 -13.03 44.25
C LYS A 124 7.88 -11.89 43.40
N LEU A 125 7.00 -11.02 42.93
CA LEU A 125 7.41 -9.74 42.34
C LEU A 125 8.10 -8.90 43.42
N SER A 126 9.23 -8.28 43.05
CA SER A 126 9.90 -7.31 43.92
C SER A 126 9.11 -6.00 44.01
N ASP A 127 9.35 -5.22 45.06
CA ASP A 127 8.69 -3.92 45.24
C ASP A 127 9.00 -2.95 44.08
N GLU A 128 10.21 -3.00 43.52
CA GLU A 128 10.62 -2.22 42.34
C GLU A 128 9.80 -2.60 41.08
N GLU A 129 9.51 -3.89 40.90
CA GLU A 129 8.70 -4.37 39.78
C GLU A 129 7.24 -3.95 39.93
N ILE A 130 6.71 -4.00 41.15
CA ILE A 130 5.35 -3.55 41.47
C ILE A 130 5.22 -2.04 41.20
N GLU A 131 6.23 -1.25 41.56
CA GLU A 131 6.29 0.19 41.27
C GLU A 131 6.35 0.44 39.75
N LYS A 132 7.21 -0.28 39.03
CA LYS A 132 7.33 -0.19 37.57
C LYS A 132 6.02 -0.54 36.85
N ILE A 133 5.32 -1.58 37.29
CA ILE A 133 4.00 -1.97 36.75
C ILE A 133 2.98 -0.86 37.00
N SER A 134 2.96 -0.31 38.21
CA SER A 134 2.02 0.76 38.59
C SER A 134 2.25 2.03 37.78
N LYS A 135 3.51 2.41 37.57
CA LYS A 135 3.90 3.52 36.70
C LYS A 135 3.49 3.29 35.24
N THR A 136 3.82 2.11 34.70
CA THR A 136 3.45 1.74 33.31
C THR A 136 1.93 1.78 33.11
N LYS A 137 1.16 1.30 34.09
CA LYS A 137 -0.30 1.38 34.08
C LYS A 137 -0.81 2.83 34.04
N SER A 138 -0.23 3.71 34.86
CA SER A 138 -0.56 5.14 34.88
C SER A 138 -0.25 5.81 33.54
N ASP A 139 0.92 5.56 32.97
CA ASP A 139 1.35 6.15 31.69
C ASP A 139 0.41 5.74 30.55
N ILE A 140 -0.04 4.49 30.53
CA ILE A 140 -1.01 3.99 29.55
C ILE A 140 -2.38 4.65 29.74
N GLN A 141 -2.85 4.77 30.99
CA GLN A 141 -4.12 5.44 31.30
C GLN A 141 -4.09 6.90 30.82
N ASP A 142 -3.03 7.63 31.13
CA ASP A 142 -2.83 9.01 30.66
C ASP A 142 -2.78 9.11 29.15
N TYR A 143 -2.08 8.18 28.48
CA TYR A 143 -2.03 8.12 27.02
C TYR A 143 -3.41 7.88 26.40
N MET A 144 -4.22 6.98 26.98
CA MET A 144 -5.58 6.73 26.53
C MET A 144 -6.45 7.98 26.70
N THR A 145 -6.40 8.65 27.85
CA THR A 145 -7.23 9.83 28.15
C THR A 145 -6.86 11.02 27.26
N LYS A 146 -5.57 11.23 26.97
CA LYS A 146 -5.11 12.33 26.08
C LYS A 146 -5.48 12.11 24.61
N LYS A 147 -5.69 10.85 24.18
CA LYS A 147 -6.03 10.51 22.78
C LYS A 147 -7.49 10.12 22.55
N THR A 148 -8.29 9.91 23.60
CA THR A 148 -9.74 9.71 23.45
C THR A 148 -10.44 11.00 23.00
N LEU A 149 -10.76 11.03 21.70
CA LEU A 149 -11.72 11.91 21.00
C LEU A 149 -11.28 13.36 20.67
N LYS A 150 -10.54 13.51 19.57
CA LYS A 150 -10.80 14.52 18.53
C LYS A 150 -10.69 13.90 17.13
#